data_AF-A0A2N9FRW5-F1
#
_entry.id   AF-A0A2N9FRW5-F1
#
_cell.length_a   1.000
_cell.length_b   1.000
_cell.length_c   1.000
_cell.angle_alpha   90.00
_cell.angle_beta   90.00
_cell.angle_gamma   90.00
#
_symmetry.space_group_name_H-M   'P 1'
#
loop_
_entity.id
_entity.type
_entity.pdbx_description
1 polymer ?
#
loop_
_entity_poly.entity_id
_entity_poly.type
_entity_poly.pdbx_seq_one_letter_code
_entity_poly.pdbx_strand_id
1 'polypeptide(L)'
;MITWSIWYRRNRQRLDQPTEDIARLLPRAFELLTEFHQAQEDHSQPACSTEPSTVTKWTPPSSGQYKVNFDGAIFTESNEAGLGAIIRNHRGEAMASLCQRIPYPHSVEAVEASATRTAVNLILDLGLREVDIEGDSLKIITALKQNSPCYTLYGHLIMETKTLAQNLTSFQFMHVKRDGNTVAHSLAKRARLCEPLEVWMESVRPDLLNIMYSDFPLN
;
A
#
# COMPACT_ATOMS: atom_id res chain seq x y z
N MET A 1 11.04 -5.94 -14.11
CA MET A 1 11.29 -6.01 -15.56
C MET A 1 12.67 -5.50 -15.98
N ILE A 2 13.18 -4.37 -15.45
CA ILE A 2 14.52 -3.83 -15.83
C ILE A 2 15.68 -4.81 -15.57
N THR A 3 15.72 -5.45 -14.39
CA THR A 3 16.77 -6.43 -14.05
C THR A 3 16.74 -7.66 -14.98
N TRP A 4 15.53 -8.12 -15.34
CA TRP A 4 15.34 -9.18 -16.33
C TRP A 4 15.78 -8.73 -17.73
N SER A 5 15.44 -7.51 -18.18
CA SER A 5 15.85 -6.98 -19.48
C SER A 5 17.38 -6.83 -19.61
N ILE A 6 18.06 -6.41 -18.53
CA ILE A 6 19.53 -6.34 -18.48
C ILE A 6 20.14 -7.75 -18.58
N TRP A 7 19.64 -8.70 -17.77
CA TRP A 7 20.09 -10.09 -17.77
C TRP A 7 19.84 -10.75 -19.14
N TYR A 8 18.65 -10.58 -19.70
CA TYR A 8 18.22 -11.13 -20.98
C TYR A 8 19.11 -10.64 -22.13
N ARG A 9 19.40 -9.33 -22.19
CA ARG A 9 20.32 -8.76 -23.19
C ARG A 9 21.74 -9.30 -23.04
N ARG A 10 22.28 -9.36 -21.81
CA ARG A 10 23.62 -9.92 -21.55
C ARG A 10 23.74 -11.37 -21.97
N ASN A 11 22.68 -12.17 -21.77
CA ASN A 11 22.67 -13.57 -22.18
C ASN A 11 22.61 -13.75 -23.70
N ARG A 12 21.82 -12.94 -24.41
CA ARG A 12 21.79 -12.98 -25.88
C ARG A 12 23.15 -12.61 -26.48
N GLN A 13 23.81 -11.60 -25.91
CA GLN A 13 25.16 -11.21 -26.31
C GLN A 13 26.19 -12.32 -26.06
N ARG A 14 26.06 -13.08 -24.96
CA ARG A 14 26.92 -14.22 -24.66
C ARG A 14 26.73 -15.40 -25.63
N LEU A 15 25.53 -15.54 -26.20
CA LEU A 15 25.15 -16.65 -27.08
C LEU A 15 25.28 -16.27 -28.58
N ASP A 16 25.97 -15.17 -28.90
CA ASP A 16 26.09 -14.59 -30.25
C ASP A 16 24.74 -14.41 -30.97
N GLN A 17 23.69 -14.15 -30.18
CA GLN A 17 22.36 -13.86 -30.71
C GLN A 17 22.19 -12.37 -30.97
N PRO A 18 21.38 -11.97 -31.96
CA PRO A 18 21.09 -10.56 -32.22
C PRO A 18 20.56 -9.89 -30.95
N THR A 19 21.14 -8.74 -30.59
CA THR A 19 20.71 -7.94 -29.44
C THR A 19 20.16 -6.60 -29.88
N GLU A 20 19.10 -6.15 -29.22
CA GLU A 20 18.56 -4.81 -29.44
C GLU A 20 19.51 -3.70 -28.94
N ASP A 21 19.33 -2.51 -29.51
CA ASP A 21 20.04 -1.30 -29.10
C ASP A 21 19.83 -1.04 -27.60
N ILE A 22 20.91 -0.65 -26.92
CA ILE A 22 20.88 -0.31 -25.50
C ILE A 22 19.92 0.85 -25.21
N ALA A 23 19.74 1.78 -26.16
CA ALA A 23 18.79 2.88 -26.04
C ALA A 23 17.33 2.40 -25.97
N ARG A 24 17.03 1.22 -26.51
CA ARG A 24 15.69 0.60 -26.48
C ARG A 24 15.43 -0.21 -25.21
N LEU A 25 16.44 -0.45 -24.37
CA LEU A 25 16.32 -1.31 -23.19
C LEU A 25 15.33 -0.77 -22.16
N LEU A 26 15.41 0.53 -21.84
CA LEU A 26 14.50 1.14 -20.87
C LEU A 26 13.08 1.26 -21.42
N PRO A 27 12.83 1.81 -22.63
CA PRO A 27 11.50 1.81 -23.24
C PRO A 27 10.86 0.42 -23.29
N ARG A 28 11.62 -0.60 -23.69
CA ARG A 28 11.12 -1.98 -23.77
C ARG A 28 10.80 -2.58 -22.41
N ALA A 29 11.59 -2.28 -21.38
CA ALA A 29 11.31 -2.73 -20.02
C ALA A 29 10.02 -2.10 -19.46
N PHE A 30 9.72 -0.85 -19.86
CA PHE A 30 8.45 -0.18 -19.54
C PHE A 30 7.28 -0.77 -20.31
N GLU A 31 7.40 -0.97 -21.63
CA GLU A 31 6.37 -1.64 -22.45
C GLU A 31 5.99 -3.01 -21.87
N LEU A 32 6.98 -3.85 -21.54
CA LEU A 32 6.74 -5.16 -20.94
C LEU A 32 6.07 -5.09 -19.56
N LEU A 33 6.35 -4.04 -18.79
CA LEU A 33 5.71 -3.80 -17.51
C LEU A 33 4.24 -3.40 -17.71
N THR A 34 3.97 -2.50 -18.66
CA THR A 34 2.63 -2.08 -19.05
C THR A 34 1.80 -3.24 -19.58
N GLU A 35 2.34 -4.05 -20.50
CA GLU A 35 1.70 -5.26 -21.01
C GLU A 35 1.38 -6.25 -19.88
N PHE A 36 2.29 -6.43 -18.92
CA PHE A 36 2.06 -7.29 -17.76
C PHE A 36 0.89 -6.80 -16.88
N HIS A 37 0.81 -5.48 -16.64
CA HIS A 37 -0.30 -4.90 -15.88
C HIS A 37 -1.64 -5.02 -16.62
N GLN A 38 -1.67 -4.73 -17.92
CA GLN A 38 -2.88 -4.84 -18.74
C GLN A 38 -3.39 -6.29 -18.83
N ALA A 39 -2.49 -7.27 -18.96
CA ALA A 39 -2.86 -8.68 -18.97
C ALA A 39 -3.44 -9.17 -17.62
N GLN A 40 -3.19 -8.44 -16.51
CA GLN A 40 -3.82 -8.74 -15.22
C GLN A 40 -5.23 -8.12 -15.08
N GLU A 41 -5.55 -7.08 -15.85
CA GLU A 41 -6.84 -6.38 -15.82
C GLU A 41 -7.94 -7.12 -16.59
N ASP A 42 -7.59 -7.87 -17.64
CA ASP A 42 -8.53 -8.58 -18.55
C ASP A 42 -9.31 -9.75 -17.91
N HIS A 43 -9.06 -10.07 -16.63
CA HIS A 43 -9.73 -11.14 -15.90
C HIS A 43 -10.89 -10.69 -15.00
N SER A 44 -11.33 -9.43 -15.06
CA SER A 44 -12.41 -8.92 -14.20
C SER A 44 -13.76 -8.88 -14.92
N GLN A 45 -14.69 -9.77 -14.53
CA GLN A 45 -16.09 -9.79 -14.99
C GLN A 45 -16.91 -8.57 -14.47
N PRO A 46 -17.98 -8.16 -15.18
CA PRO A 46 -18.66 -6.89 -14.93
C PRO A 46 -19.69 -6.93 -13.78
N ALA A 47 -19.97 -5.73 -13.28
CA ALA A 47 -20.49 -5.38 -11.97
C ALA A 47 -22.01 -5.51 -11.76
N CYS A 48 -22.42 -5.52 -10.48
CA CYS A 48 -23.74 -5.07 -10.01
C CYS A 48 -23.61 -4.34 -8.66
N SER A 49 -24.65 -3.60 -8.27
CA SER A 49 -24.65 -2.17 -7.88
C SER A 49 -24.72 -1.79 -6.38
N THR A 50 -24.44 -0.49 -6.14
CA THR A 50 -24.84 0.45 -5.05
C THR A 50 -24.23 0.29 -3.64
N GLU A 51 -23.16 1.07 -3.36
CA GLU A 51 -22.65 1.51 -2.05
C GLU A 51 -21.76 2.78 -2.30
N PRO A 52 -21.48 3.66 -1.30
CA PRO A 52 -21.01 5.03 -1.52
C PRO A 52 -19.71 5.06 -2.31
N SER A 53 -19.65 5.98 -3.29
CA SER A 53 -18.59 6.19 -4.28
C SER A 53 -17.27 5.54 -3.88
N THR A 54 -17.03 4.33 -4.40
CA THR A 54 -15.75 3.65 -4.25
C THR A 54 -14.71 4.55 -4.88
N VAL A 55 -13.90 5.21 -4.06
CA VAL A 55 -12.82 6.05 -4.53
C VAL A 55 -11.82 5.13 -5.23
N THR A 56 -11.76 5.23 -6.56
CA THR A 56 -10.88 4.40 -7.39
C THR A 56 -9.47 4.98 -7.42
N LYS A 57 -9.28 6.28 -7.20
CA LYS A 57 -7.96 6.92 -7.14
C LYS A 57 -7.82 7.67 -5.84
N TRP A 58 -6.63 7.67 -5.26
CA TRP A 58 -6.39 8.38 -4.00
C TRP A 58 -6.79 9.85 -4.12
N THR A 59 -7.41 10.39 -3.06
CA THR A 59 -7.77 11.80 -2.98
C THR A 59 -7.21 12.43 -1.70
N PRO A 60 -6.77 13.70 -1.76
CA PRO A 60 -6.28 14.38 -0.56
C PRO A 60 -7.41 14.59 0.46
N PRO A 61 -7.08 14.61 1.76
CA PRO A 61 -8.04 14.97 2.82
C PRO A 61 -8.39 16.46 2.77
N SER A 62 -9.34 16.87 3.62
CA SER A 62 -9.69 18.29 3.80
C SER A 62 -8.49 19.11 4.28
N SER A 63 -8.50 20.41 3.98
CA SER A 63 -7.46 21.34 4.43
C SER A 63 -7.27 21.27 5.95
N GLY A 64 -6.01 21.16 6.39
CA GLY A 64 -5.65 21.03 7.81
C GLY A 64 -5.71 19.60 8.37
N GLN A 65 -6.15 18.62 7.58
CA GLN A 65 -6.22 17.22 7.98
C GLN A 65 -5.12 16.38 7.31
N TYR A 66 -4.94 15.18 7.87
CA TYR A 66 -4.05 14.16 7.35
C TYR A 66 -4.83 12.93 6.92
N LYS A 67 -4.22 12.15 6.04
CA LYS A 67 -4.75 10.87 5.59
C LYS A 67 -3.67 9.83 5.65
N VAL A 68 -3.95 8.71 6.29
CA VAL A 68 -3.11 7.53 6.25
C VAL A 68 -3.72 6.48 5.32
N ASN A 69 -2.89 5.87 4.49
CA ASN A 69 -3.21 4.67 3.74
C ASN A 69 -2.39 3.52 4.32
N PHE A 70 -3.00 2.36 4.56
CA PHE A 70 -2.31 1.17 5.06
C PHE A 70 -2.62 -0.05 4.20
N ASP A 71 -1.71 -1.03 4.20
CA ASP A 71 -1.88 -2.28 3.45
C ASP A 71 -1.03 -3.43 4.03
N GLY A 72 -1.48 -4.65 3.80
CA GLY A 72 -0.81 -5.89 4.15
C GLY A 72 -0.31 -6.69 2.93
N ALA A 73 0.87 -7.29 3.04
CA ALA A 73 1.39 -8.23 2.05
C ALA A 73 1.85 -9.53 2.71
N ILE A 74 1.57 -10.68 2.08
CA ILE A 74 2.04 -11.98 2.55
C ILE A 74 3.25 -12.43 1.73
N PHE A 75 4.26 -12.96 2.40
CA PHE A 75 5.44 -13.57 1.81
C PHE A 75 5.43 -15.07 2.12
N THR A 76 4.70 -15.84 1.32
CA THR A 76 4.46 -17.27 1.57
C THR A 76 5.75 -18.09 1.63
N GLU A 77 6.75 -17.74 0.82
CA GLU A 77 8.03 -18.43 0.73
C GLU A 77 8.87 -18.30 2.01
N SER A 78 8.75 -17.18 2.73
CA SER A 78 9.51 -16.93 3.96
C SER A 78 8.67 -17.06 5.24
N ASN A 79 7.38 -17.38 5.13
CA ASN A 79 6.43 -17.39 6.25
C ASN A 79 6.42 -16.04 7.03
N GLU A 80 6.53 -14.95 6.28
CA GLU A 80 6.52 -13.58 6.80
C GLU A 80 5.37 -12.78 6.18
N ALA A 81 5.12 -11.61 6.73
CA ALA A 81 4.25 -10.60 6.15
C ALA A 81 4.92 -9.23 6.17
N GLY A 82 4.53 -8.38 5.23
CA GLY A 82 4.90 -6.99 5.13
C GLY A 82 3.71 -6.10 5.49
N LEU A 83 3.98 -5.04 6.25
CA LEU A 83 3.02 -3.99 6.60
C LEU A 83 3.51 -2.70 5.95
N GLY A 84 2.62 -2.00 5.27
CA GLY A 84 2.90 -0.72 4.63
C GLY A 84 1.97 0.36 5.14
N ALA A 85 2.49 1.56 5.40
CA ALA A 85 1.68 2.73 5.68
C ALA A 85 2.29 4.00 5.11
N ILE A 86 1.45 4.92 4.62
CA ILE A 86 1.87 6.27 4.21
C ILE A 86 0.89 7.31 4.75
N ILE A 87 1.42 8.34 5.40
CA ILE A 87 0.67 9.49 5.87
C ILE A 87 0.93 10.66 4.93
N ARG A 88 -0.15 11.29 4.46
CA ARG A 88 -0.11 12.44 3.56
C ARG A 88 -0.93 13.59 4.12
N ASN A 89 -0.51 14.82 3.84
CA ASN A 89 -1.29 16.01 4.15
C ASN A 89 -2.30 16.36 3.03
N HIS A 90 -3.09 17.41 3.24
CA HIS A 90 -4.06 17.93 2.27
C HIS A 90 -3.47 18.38 0.91
N ARG A 91 -2.16 18.62 0.84
CA ARG A 91 -1.45 18.93 -0.43
C ARG A 91 -0.94 17.68 -1.14
N GLY A 92 -1.15 16.50 -0.55
CA GLY A 92 -0.64 15.25 -1.10
C GLY A 92 0.82 14.95 -0.76
N GLU A 93 1.46 15.80 0.05
CA GLU A 93 2.85 15.62 0.45
C GLU A 93 2.93 14.52 1.52
N ALA A 94 3.93 13.64 1.38
CA ALA A 94 4.22 12.63 2.38
C ALA A 94 4.72 13.29 3.68
N MET A 95 4.09 12.93 4.79
CA MET A 95 4.51 13.35 6.14
C MET A 95 5.34 12.25 6.80
N ALA A 96 4.98 11.00 6.54
CA ALA A 96 5.77 9.83 6.88
C ALA A 96 5.37 8.64 6.00
N SER A 97 6.29 7.69 5.83
CA SER A 97 5.99 6.37 5.29
C SER A 97 6.70 5.28 6.08
N LEU A 98 6.13 4.08 6.06
CA LEU A 98 6.58 2.94 6.86
C LEU A 98 6.51 1.66 6.04
N CYS A 99 7.58 0.87 6.16
CA CYS A 99 7.63 -0.54 5.76
C CYS A 99 8.06 -1.36 6.98
N GLN A 100 7.31 -2.40 7.31
CA GLN A 100 7.67 -3.30 8.41
C GLN A 100 7.51 -4.76 7.99
N ARG A 101 8.48 -5.61 8.33
CA ARG A 101 8.39 -7.05 8.16
C ARG A 101 8.08 -7.70 9.51
N ILE A 102 7.11 -8.61 9.52
CA ILE A 102 6.69 -9.37 10.69
C ILE A 102 6.61 -10.87 10.35
N PRO A 103 6.66 -11.77 11.34
CA PRO A 103 6.25 -13.16 11.14
C PRO A 103 4.79 -13.23 10.65
N TYR A 104 4.46 -14.18 9.78
CA TYR A 104 3.12 -14.30 9.23
C TYR A 104 2.08 -14.64 10.32
N PRO A 105 1.05 -13.79 10.58
CA PRO A 105 0.05 -14.00 11.64
C PRO A 105 -1.07 -14.97 11.23
N HIS A 106 -0.76 -15.94 10.37
CA HIS A 106 -1.62 -17.07 9.97
C HIS A 106 -2.93 -16.73 9.22
N SER A 107 -3.22 -15.46 8.90
CA SER A 107 -4.33 -15.09 8.01
C SER A 107 -4.09 -13.75 7.31
N VAL A 108 -4.68 -13.56 6.14
CA VAL A 108 -4.67 -12.28 5.40
C VAL A 108 -5.30 -11.18 6.26
N GLU A 109 -6.43 -11.48 6.90
CA GLU A 109 -7.13 -10.52 7.76
C GLU A 109 -6.28 -10.07 8.95
N ALA A 110 -5.50 -10.96 9.56
CA ALA A 110 -4.60 -10.57 10.64
C ALA A 110 -3.43 -9.70 10.15
N VAL A 111 -2.96 -9.89 8.91
CA VAL A 111 -1.95 -9.01 8.30
C VAL A 111 -2.53 -7.61 8.09
N GLU A 112 -3.71 -7.50 7.49
CA GLU A 112 -4.37 -6.21 7.26
C GLU A 112 -4.71 -5.48 8.57
N ALA A 113 -5.18 -6.22 9.58
CA ALA A 113 -5.43 -5.66 10.91
C ALA A 113 -4.13 -5.19 11.58
N SER A 114 -3.02 -5.92 11.39
CA SER A 114 -1.70 -5.52 11.89
C SER A 114 -1.18 -4.26 11.18
N ALA A 115 -1.42 -4.15 9.87
CA ALA A 115 -1.08 -2.95 9.09
C ALA A 115 -1.87 -1.74 9.59
N THR A 116 -3.17 -1.90 9.84
CA THR A 116 -4.00 -0.81 10.40
C THR A 116 -3.49 -0.37 11.77
N ARG A 117 -3.23 -1.32 12.68
CA ARG A 117 -2.69 -1.03 14.01
C ARG A 117 -1.37 -0.26 13.93
N THR A 118 -0.49 -0.69 13.04
CA THR A 118 0.81 -0.05 12.80
C THR A 118 0.64 1.37 12.27
N ALA A 119 -0.28 1.58 11.34
CA ALA A 119 -0.62 2.91 10.83
C ALA A 119 -1.16 3.84 11.93
N VAL A 120 -2.04 3.35 12.81
CA VAL A 120 -2.55 4.13 13.95
C VAL A 120 -1.45 4.49 14.93
N ASN A 121 -0.53 3.57 15.24
CA ASN A 121 0.63 3.90 16.08
C ASN A 121 1.51 4.97 15.43
N LEU A 122 1.80 4.86 14.13
CA LEU A 122 2.57 5.86 13.41
C LEU A 122 1.91 7.25 13.46
N ILE A 123 0.58 7.32 13.35
CA ILE A 123 -0.18 8.56 13.50
C ILE A 123 0.06 9.18 14.89
N LEU A 124 -0.04 8.37 15.95
CA LEU A 124 0.11 8.81 17.33
C LEU A 124 1.55 9.24 17.64
N ASP A 125 2.54 8.52 17.13
CA ASP A 125 3.97 8.84 17.28
C ASP A 125 4.32 10.20 16.66
N LEU A 126 3.63 10.59 15.59
CA LEU A 126 3.76 11.90 14.94
C LEU A 126 2.94 13.00 15.60
N GLY A 127 2.13 12.68 16.62
CA GLY A 127 1.28 13.65 17.31
C GLY A 127 0.14 14.22 16.46
N LEU A 128 -0.25 13.53 15.38
CA LEU A 128 -1.35 13.95 14.52
C LEU A 128 -2.69 13.65 15.19
N ARG A 129 -3.68 14.55 15.02
CA ARG A 129 -4.93 14.51 15.79
C ARG A 129 -6.21 14.37 14.96
N GLU A 130 -6.18 14.81 13.71
CA GLU A 130 -7.32 14.77 12.79
C GLU A 130 -6.93 13.98 11.54
N VAL A 131 -7.37 12.72 11.46
CA VAL A 131 -6.85 11.78 10.47
C VAL A 131 -7.92 10.88 9.84
N ASP A 132 -7.93 10.86 8.51
CA ASP A 132 -8.61 9.85 7.70
C ASP A 132 -7.77 8.58 7.60
N ILE A 133 -8.31 7.42 7.99
CA ILE A 133 -7.59 6.14 8.01
C ILE A 133 -8.16 5.22 6.92
N GLU A 134 -7.44 5.06 5.82
CA GLU A 134 -7.86 4.32 4.63
C GLU A 134 -7.11 3.00 4.43
N GLY A 135 -7.82 1.95 4.02
CA GLY A 135 -7.24 0.69 3.55
C GLY A 135 -8.14 -0.03 2.55
N ASP A 136 -7.60 -1.03 1.87
CA ASP A 136 -8.32 -1.76 0.80
C ASP A 136 -9.12 -2.98 1.29
N SER A 137 -8.95 -3.35 2.56
CA SER A 137 -9.63 -4.50 3.14
C SER A 137 -11.01 -4.12 3.71
N LEU A 138 -12.05 -4.28 2.89
CA LEU A 138 -13.44 -4.02 3.31
C LEU A 138 -13.82 -4.76 4.60
N LYS A 139 -13.31 -5.98 4.80
CA LYS A 139 -13.55 -6.76 6.04
C LYS A 139 -13.01 -6.05 7.28
N ILE A 140 -11.76 -5.58 7.21
CA ILE A 140 -11.11 -4.89 8.32
C ILE A 140 -11.77 -3.54 8.59
N ILE A 141 -12.01 -2.75 7.53
CA ILE A 141 -12.72 -1.47 7.66
C ILE A 141 -14.11 -1.66 8.28
N THR A 142 -14.86 -2.68 7.85
CA THR A 142 -16.18 -2.98 8.42
C THR A 142 -16.08 -3.36 9.90
N ALA A 143 -15.13 -4.23 10.27
CA ALA A 143 -14.91 -4.62 11.67
C ALA A 143 -14.51 -3.42 12.56
N LEU A 144 -13.74 -2.47 12.02
CA LEU A 144 -13.33 -1.25 12.70
C LEU A 144 -14.49 -0.25 12.89
N LYS A 145 -15.47 -0.22 11.98
CA LYS A 145 -16.65 0.65 12.09
C LYS A 145 -17.74 0.11 13.02
N GLN A 146 -17.78 -1.20 13.24
CA GLN A 146 -18.80 -1.82 14.09
C GLN A 146 -18.60 -1.48 15.57
N ASN A 147 -19.67 -1.20 16.31
CA ASN A 147 -19.59 -1.01 17.77
C ASN A 147 -19.57 -2.33 18.54
N SER A 148 -19.95 -3.45 17.92
CA SER A 148 -19.92 -4.77 18.55
C SER A 148 -18.49 -5.32 18.67
N PRO A 149 -18.20 -6.14 19.70
CA PRO A 149 -16.94 -6.87 19.78
C PRO A 149 -16.72 -7.74 18.54
N CYS A 150 -15.46 -7.83 18.11
CA CYS A 150 -15.05 -8.70 17.01
C CYS A 150 -14.53 -10.03 17.58
N TYR A 151 -15.25 -11.12 17.37
CA TYR A 151 -14.90 -12.46 17.88
C TYR A 151 -14.09 -13.31 16.90
N THR A 152 -13.47 -12.68 15.89
CA THR A 152 -12.61 -13.37 14.92
C THR A 152 -11.21 -13.60 15.52
N LEU A 153 -10.38 -14.41 14.85
CA LEU A 153 -8.99 -14.67 15.27
C LEU A 153 -8.14 -13.37 15.35
N TYR A 154 -8.45 -12.39 14.51
CA TYR A 154 -7.79 -11.07 14.49
C TYR A 154 -8.54 -10.01 15.33
N GLY A 155 -9.61 -10.40 16.05
CA GLY A 155 -10.47 -9.47 16.79
C GLY A 155 -9.72 -8.67 17.87
N HIS A 156 -8.67 -9.25 18.45
CA HIS A 156 -7.79 -8.56 19.39
C HIS A 156 -7.08 -7.35 18.75
N LEU A 157 -6.62 -7.47 17.50
CA LEU A 157 -6.00 -6.36 16.74
C LEU A 157 -7.03 -5.26 16.46
N ILE A 158 -8.28 -5.62 16.14
CA ILE A 158 -9.37 -4.67 15.93
C ILE A 158 -9.66 -3.89 17.21
N MET A 159 -9.78 -4.58 18.33
CA MET A 159 -10.04 -3.97 19.63
C MET A 159 -8.91 -3.01 20.02
N GLU A 160 -7.66 -3.46 19.91
CA GLU A 160 -6.50 -2.63 20.22
C GLU A 160 -6.41 -1.40 19.31
N THR A 161 -6.63 -1.57 18.00
CA THR A 161 -6.65 -0.46 17.03
C THR A 161 -7.72 0.57 17.39
N LYS A 162 -8.93 0.14 17.79
CA LYS A 162 -9.99 1.05 18.25
C LYS A 162 -9.58 1.80 19.51
N THR A 163 -9.00 1.12 20.50
CA THR A 163 -8.51 1.74 21.74
C THR A 163 -7.43 2.76 21.46
N LEU A 164 -6.48 2.47 20.56
CA LEU A 164 -5.45 3.43 20.16
C LEU A 164 -6.05 4.64 19.47
N ALA A 165 -6.97 4.43 18.52
CA ALA A 165 -7.62 5.51 17.76
C ALA A 165 -8.44 6.46 18.63
N GLN A 166 -8.92 6.04 19.81
CA GLN A 166 -9.60 6.92 20.77
C GLN A 166 -8.72 8.05 21.32
N ASN A 167 -7.40 8.00 21.13
CA ASN A 167 -6.48 9.09 21.47
C ASN A 167 -6.43 10.20 20.41
N LEU A 168 -7.07 9.99 19.25
CA LEU A 168 -7.20 11.00 18.19
C LEU A 168 -8.38 11.94 18.50
N THR A 169 -8.25 13.20 18.11
CA THR A 169 -9.33 14.20 18.29
C THR A 169 -10.47 13.97 17.30
N SER A 170 -10.13 13.63 16.07
CA SER A 170 -11.09 13.28 15.02
C SER A 170 -10.48 12.20 14.14
N PHE A 171 -11.23 11.14 13.87
CA PHE A 171 -10.80 10.10 12.95
C PHE A 171 -11.97 9.39 12.30
N GLN A 172 -11.72 8.81 11.15
CA GLN A 172 -12.65 7.89 10.51
C GLN A 172 -11.90 6.78 9.77
N PHE A 173 -12.42 5.56 9.86
CA PHE A 173 -11.96 4.45 9.03
C PHE A 173 -12.68 4.50 7.68
N MET A 174 -11.97 4.28 6.58
CA MET A 174 -12.52 4.36 5.23
C MET A 174 -11.97 3.24 4.36
N HIS A 175 -12.83 2.74 3.47
CA HIS A 175 -12.43 1.76 2.48
C HIS A 175 -12.12 2.46 1.17
N VAL A 176 -10.97 2.15 0.59
CA VAL A 176 -10.57 2.61 -0.74
C VAL A 176 -10.32 1.39 -1.64
N LYS A 177 -10.50 1.52 -2.94
CA LYS A 177 -10.09 0.44 -3.85
C LYS A 177 -8.56 0.37 -3.93
N ARG A 178 -8.03 -0.78 -4.36
CA ARG A 178 -6.58 -0.99 -4.55
C ARG A 178 -5.88 0.11 -5.33
N ASP A 179 -6.53 0.62 -6.38
CA ASP A 179 -6.03 1.69 -7.23
C ASP A 179 -5.85 3.03 -6.47
N GLY A 180 -6.57 3.23 -5.36
CA GLY A 180 -6.35 4.35 -4.44
C GLY A 180 -5.46 4.02 -3.23
N ASN A 181 -4.93 2.79 -3.15
CA ASN A 181 -4.07 2.31 -2.08
C ASN A 181 -2.67 1.87 -2.57
N THR A 182 -2.32 2.20 -3.81
CA THR A 182 -1.13 1.67 -4.52
C THR A 182 0.18 1.89 -3.78
N VAL A 183 0.34 3.05 -3.14
CA VAL A 183 1.55 3.40 -2.39
C VAL A 183 1.70 2.53 -1.14
N ALA A 184 0.65 2.40 -0.33
CA ALA A 184 0.66 1.56 0.87
C ALA A 184 0.88 0.09 0.50
N HIS A 185 0.23 -0.39 -0.56
CA HIS A 185 0.44 -1.74 -1.09
C HIS A 185 1.88 -2.00 -1.54
N SER A 186 2.49 -1.01 -2.19
CA SER A 186 3.88 -1.10 -2.63
C SER A 186 4.85 -1.10 -1.44
N LEU A 187 4.59 -0.29 -0.42
CA LEU A 187 5.33 -0.30 0.84
C LEU A 187 5.24 -1.65 1.55
N ALA A 188 4.04 -2.23 1.65
CA ALA A 188 3.82 -3.54 2.25
C ALA A 188 4.63 -4.62 1.52
N LYS A 189 4.54 -4.68 0.19
CA LYS A 189 5.35 -5.61 -0.63
C LYS A 189 6.85 -5.38 -0.51
N ARG A 190 7.28 -4.14 -0.30
CA ARG A 190 8.72 -3.77 -0.22
C ARG A 190 9.38 -4.26 1.06
N ALA A 191 8.62 -4.46 2.15
CA ALA A 191 9.14 -4.89 3.44
C ALA A 191 9.99 -6.18 3.39
N ARG A 192 9.77 -7.07 2.41
CA ARG A 192 10.61 -8.27 2.19
C ARG A 192 12.08 -7.96 1.86
N LEU A 193 12.37 -6.73 1.41
CA LEU A 193 13.69 -6.30 0.93
C LEU A 193 14.32 -5.23 1.84
N CYS A 194 13.71 -4.96 2.99
CA CYS A 194 14.11 -3.93 3.94
C CYS A 194 14.61 -4.55 5.24
N GLU A 195 15.20 -3.71 6.09
CA GLU A 195 15.31 -4.02 7.52
C GLU A 195 13.93 -4.30 8.13
N PRO A 196 13.85 -4.97 9.30
CA PRO A 196 12.57 -5.35 9.89
C PRO A 196 11.58 -4.20 10.08
N LEU A 197 12.07 -2.97 10.25
CA LEU A 197 11.28 -1.74 10.28
C LEU A 197 12.09 -0.61 9.63
N GLU A 198 11.49 0.06 8.66
CA GLU A 198 12.01 1.30 8.07
C GLU A 198 10.90 2.36 8.08
N VAL A 199 11.25 3.55 8.55
CA VAL A 199 10.36 4.72 8.59
C VAL A 199 11.07 5.90 7.94
N TRP A 200 10.40 6.57 7.01
CA TRP A 200 10.89 7.77 6.35
C TRP A 200 10.03 8.97 6.73
N MET A 201 10.68 10.01 7.24
CA MET A 201 10.04 11.27 7.60
C MET A 201 9.96 12.19 6.39
N GLU A 202 8.83 12.86 6.23
CA GLU A 202 8.56 13.87 5.18
C GLU A 202 8.85 13.37 3.76
N SER A 203 8.82 12.05 3.57
CA SER A 203 9.22 11.41 2.33
C SER A 203 8.70 9.98 2.23
N VAL A 204 8.75 9.48 1.00
CA VAL A 204 8.69 8.05 0.70
C VAL A 204 10.02 7.65 0.08
N ARG A 205 10.35 6.36 0.17
CA ARG A 205 11.56 5.81 -0.45
C ARG A 205 11.62 6.19 -1.94
N PRO A 206 12.81 6.54 -2.50
CA PRO A 206 12.91 7.09 -3.86
C PRO A 206 12.34 6.19 -4.96
N ASP A 207 12.37 4.87 -4.80
CA ASP A 207 11.81 3.90 -5.75
C ASP A 207 10.27 3.89 -5.80
N LEU A 208 9.60 4.50 -4.83
CA LEU A 208 8.14 4.60 -4.75
C LEU A 208 7.59 5.99 -5.06
N LEU A 209 8.46 7.00 -5.28
CA LEU A 209 8.05 8.37 -5.60
C LEU A 209 7.14 8.43 -6.84
N ASN A 210 7.47 7.67 -7.88
CA ASN A 210 6.67 7.64 -9.11
C ASN A 210 5.24 7.12 -8.87
N ILE A 211 5.09 6.15 -7.95
CA ILE A 211 3.77 5.61 -7.60
C ILE A 211 2.98 6.68 -6.85
N MET A 212 3.61 7.36 -5.89
CA MET A 212 2.98 8.45 -5.16
C MET A 212 2.55 9.61 -6.07
N TYR A 213 3.38 9.99 -7.05
CA TYR A 213 3.03 11.05 -7.99
C TYR A 213 1.95 10.65 -9.00
N SER A 214 1.78 9.34 -9.27
CA SER A 214 0.74 8.85 -10.17
C SER A 214 -0.69 8.98 -9.60
N ASP A 215 -0.81 9.22 -8.30
CA ASP A 215 -2.10 9.50 -7.65
C ASP A 215 -2.68 10.86 -8.06
N PHE A 216 -1.86 11.77 -8.59
CA PHE A 216 -2.29 13.09 -9.06
C PHE A 216 -2.50 13.09 -10.58
N PRO A 217 -3.54 13.78 -11.08
CA PRO A 217 -3.67 13.99 -12.51
C PRO A 217 -2.45 14.76 -13.05
N LEU A 218 -1.94 14.33 -14.21
CA LEU A 218 -0.95 15.10 -14.95
C LEU A 218 -1.64 16.39 -15.43
N ASN A 219 -1.23 17.53 -14.86
CA ASN A 219 -1.64 18.86 -15.33
C ASN A 219 -0.99 19.19 -16.68
#